data_AF-A0A4R0JJF6-F1
#
_entry.id   AF-A0A4R0JJF6-F1
#
_cell.length_a   1.000
_cell.length_b   1.000
_cell.length_c   1.000
_cell.angle_alpha   90.00
_cell.angle_beta   90.00
_cell.angle_gamma   90.00
#
_symmetry.space_group_name_H-M   'P 1'
#
loop_
_entity.id
_entity.type
_entity.pdbx_description
1 polymer ?
#
loop_
_entity_poly.entity_id
_entity_poly.type
_entity_poly.pdbx_seq_one_letter_code
_entity_poly.pdbx_strand_id
1 'polypeptide(L)'
;MPVVVAAVCPHPPVIVPELAFGAAPELDPLRAACLAAIDGLAAADSLVIVGSGPVGRRYDASAGGSFAAYGAPQVRVGDGEPVLPLSLLVGAWLVGQSKAAGVRRTSISVADDSPETCLALGREIAEGNDRIGLLVMGDGSARRSDHAPVHLHPRAEIFDATVAEALRSVDLDVLAALDPDLATVLQAAGRAPWQVLAGALRATTLTGNLTYGAAPYGVGYFVASFT
;
A
#
# COMPACT_ATOMS: atom_id res chain seq x y z
N MET A 1 7.58 -6.22 -20.36
CA MET A 1 6.88 -5.88 -19.11
C MET A 1 7.84 -5.08 -18.23
N PRO A 2 7.44 -3.87 -17.81
CA PRO A 2 8.29 -2.86 -17.20
C PRO A 2 8.41 -2.98 -15.68
N VAL A 3 7.47 -3.62 -14.97
CA VAL A 3 7.56 -3.76 -13.51
C VAL A 3 8.68 -4.74 -13.16
N VAL A 4 9.78 -4.23 -12.62
CA VAL A 4 10.98 -5.00 -12.29
C VAL A 4 11.14 -5.27 -10.80
N VAL A 5 10.40 -4.56 -9.97
CA VAL A 5 10.39 -4.71 -8.51
C VAL A 5 9.08 -4.14 -7.97
N ALA A 6 8.53 -4.75 -6.93
CA ALA A 6 7.35 -4.21 -6.26
C ALA A 6 7.43 -4.37 -4.74
N ALA A 7 6.62 -3.60 -4.01
CA ALA A 7 6.46 -3.70 -2.58
C ALA A 7 5.00 -3.42 -2.20
N VAL A 8 4.54 -4.08 -1.14
CA VAL A 8 3.28 -3.79 -0.44
C VAL A 8 3.61 -3.23 0.93
N CYS A 9 2.96 -2.15 1.32
CA CYS A 9 3.07 -1.56 2.66
C CYS A 9 1.67 -1.13 3.17
N PRO A 10 1.44 -1.13 4.48
CA PRO A 10 0.22 -0.58 5.05
C PRO A 10 0.33 0.95 5.17
N HIS A 11 -0.79 1.61 5.44
CA HIS A 11 -0.86 3.07 5.58
C HIS A 11 -1.61 3.59 6.82
N PRO A 12 -1.50 2.96 8.01
CA PRO A 12 -2.08 3.55 9.20
C PRO A 12 -1.35 4.86 9.53
N PRO A 13 -2.05 5.98 9.82
CA PRO A 13 -1.40 7.26 10.09
C PRO A 13 -0.35 7.17 11.21
N VAL A 14 -0.61 6.32 12.20
CA VAL A 14 0.28 6.08 13.36
C VAL A 14 1.64 5.48 12.99
N ILE A 15 1.84 4.99 11.76
CA ILE A 15 3.18 4.60 11.29
C ILE A 15 4.14 5.80 11.26
N VAL A 16 3.62 7.02 11.18
CA VAL A 16 4.39 8.26 11.32
C VAL A 16 4.61 8.55 12.81
N PRO A 17 5.87 8.58 13.32
CA PRO A 17 6.17 8.70 14.74
C PRO A 17 5.48 9.86 15.46
N GLU A 18 5.37 11.02 14.79
CA GLU A 18 4.75 12.23 15.32
C GLU A 18 3.25 12.07 15.61
N LEU A 19 2.60 11.07 15.01
CA LEU A 19 1.17 10.77 15.19
C LEU A 19 0.92 9.65 16.20
N ALA A 20 1.98 8.98 16.66
CA ALA A 20 1.85 7.80 17.53
C ALA A 20 1.71 8.15 19.02
N PHE A 21 1.67 9.43 19.40
CA PHE A 21 1.46 9.92 20.79
C PHE A 21 2.30 9.21 21.86
N GLY A 22 3.56 8.86 21.53
CA GLY A 22 4.48 8.16 22.44
C GLY A 22 4.51 6.63 22.29
N ALA A 23 3.56 6.04 21.56
CA ALA A 23 3.54 4.61 21.21
C ALA A 23 4.34 4.29 19.94
N ALA A 24 5.11 5.26 19.41
CA ALA A 24 5.91 5.07 18.19
C ALA A 24 6.74 3.77 18.22
N PRO A 25 7.45 3.41 19.31
CA PRO A 25 8.27 2.19 19.33
C PRO A 25 7.51 0.89 19.05
N GLU A 26 6.20 0.83 19.30
CA GLU A 26 5.37 -0.36 19.00
C GLU A 26 5.33 -0.68 17.51
N LEU A 27 5.49 0.34 16.65
CA LEU A 27 5.50 0.22 15.19
C LEU A 27 6.90 0.26 14.59
N ASP A 28 7.97 0.28 15.38
CA ASP A 28 9.35 0.21 14.85
C ASP A 28 9.58 -1.03 13.96
N PRO A 29 9.14 -2.25 14.35
CA PRO A 29 9.28 -3.42 13.47
C PRO A 29 8.54 -3.26 12.15
N LEU A 30 7.34 -2.66 12.18
CA LEU A 30 6.55 -2.42 10.97
C LEU A 30 7.22 -1.37 10.07
N ARG A 31 7.65 -0.23 10.63
CA ARG A 31 8.38 0.81 9.89
C ARG A 31 9.65 0.25 9.26
N ALA A 32 10.44 -0.51 10.02
CA ALA A 32 11.67 -1.12 9.52
C ALA A 32 11.40 -2.08 8.35
N ALA A 33 10.35 -2.90 8.44
CA ALA A 33 9.93 -3.76 7.35
C ALA A 33 9.52 -2.95 6.10
N CYS A 34 8.71 -1.90 6.26
CA CYS A 34 8.31 -1.03 5.15
C CYS A 34 9.53 -0.41 4.45
N LEU A 35 10.46 0.17 5.21
CA LEU A 35 11.66 0.79 4.66
C LEU A 35 12.54 -0.23 3.93
N ALA A 36 12.70 -1.45 4.48
CA ALA A 36 13.46 -2.50 3.82
C ALA A 36 12.82 -2.97 2.50
N ALA A 37 11.49 -3.07 2.43
CA ALA A 37 10.79 -3.41 1.20
C ALA A 37 10.90 -2.28 0.14
N ILE A 38 10.74 -1.03 0.57
CA ILE A 38 10.79 0.15 -0.31
C ILE A 38 12.22 0.43 -0.80
N ASP A 39 13.24 0.13 0.00
CA ASP A 39 14.66 0.22 -0.40
C ASP A 39 14.95 -0.54 -1.69
N GLY A 40 14.31 -1.69 -1.90
CA GLY A 40 14.45 -2.49 -3.13
C GLY A 40 13.95 -1.76 -4.38
N LEU A 41 13.01 -0.83 -4.24
CA LEU A 41 12.44 -0.06 -5.35
C LEU A 41 13.45 0.90 -5.99
N ALA A 42 14.59 1.16 -5.33
CA ALA A 42 15.68 1.96 -5.89
C ALA A 42 16.35 1.32 -7.13
N ALA A 43 16.07 0.05 -7.43
CA ALA A 43 16.58 -0.65 -8.62
C ALA A 43 15.82 -0.34 -9.92
N ALA A 44 14.75 0.46 -9.83
CA ALA A 44 13.93 0.90 -10.97
C ALA A 44 14.31 2.31 -11.44
N ASP A 45 13.95 2.63 -12.69
CA ASP A 45 14.19 3.96 -13.28
C ASP A 45 13.15 4.98 -12.80
N SER A 46 11.95 4.50 -12.44
CA SER A 46 10.85 5.30 -11.90
C SER A 46 10.01 4.51 -10.91
N LEU A 47 9.26 5.22 -10.06
CA LEU A 47 8.38 4.65 -9.04
C LEU A 47 6.93 5.04 -9.31
N VAL A 48 6.01 4.09 -9.19
CA VAL A 48 4.56 4.34 -9.13
C VAL A 48 4.05 3.93 -7.75
N ILE A 49 3.43 4.87 -7.03
CA ILE A 49 2.75 4.60 -5.76
C ILE A 49 1.25 4.44 -6.03
N VAL A 50 0.68 3.28 -5.72
CA VAL A 50 -0.74 3.00 -5.84
C VAL A 50 -1.35 2.85 -4.46
N GLY A 51 -2.48 3.49 -4.19
CA GLY A 51 -3.17 3.37 -2.91
C GLY A 51 -4.66 3.68 -3.05
N SER A 52 -5.47 3.33 -2.04
CA SER A 52 -6.89 3.64 -2.06
C SER A 52 -7.16 5.13 -1.84
N GLY A 53 -8.18 5.67 -2.49
CA GLY A 53 -8.60 7.05 -2.29
C GLY A 53 -10.09 7.25 -2.60
N PRO A 54 -10.66 8.42 -2.28
CA PRO A 54 -12.08 8.67 -2.50
C PRO A 54 -12.46 8.72 -3.99
N VAL A 55 -11.48 8.96 -4.87
CA VAL A 55 -11.65 9.01 -6.32
C VAL A 55 -10.43 8.40 -7.02
N GLY A 56 -10.64 7.84 -8.21
CA GLY A 56 -9.56 7.43 -9.11
C GLY A 56 -8.84 8.65 -9.67
N ARG A 57 -7.55 8.83 -9.37
CA ARG A 57 -6.78 10.00 -9.82
C ARG A 57 -5.29 9.72 -9.95
N ARG A 58 -4.66 10.32 -10.96
CA ARG A 58 -3.20 10.36 -11.12
C ARG A 58 -2.64 11.68 -10.59
N TYR A 59 -1.50 11.58 -9.91
CA TYR A 59 -0.77 12.68 -9.31
C TYR A 59 0.67 12.65 -9.84
N ASP A 60 1.15 13.78 -10.33
CA ASP A 60 2.53 13.93 -10.76
C ASP A 60 3.48 14.09 -9.55
N ALA A 61 4.78 14.16 -9.82
CA ALA A 61 5.83 14.25 -8.81
C ALA A 61 5.76 15.53 -7.94
N SER A 62 5.02 16.56 -8.37
CA SER A 62 4.87 17.82 -7.63
C SER A 62 3.74 17.79 -6.59
N ALA A 63 2.87 16.78 -6.62
CA ALA A 63 1.77 16.64 -5.68
C ALA A 63 2.28 16.54 -4.23
N GLY A 64 1.75 17.41 -3.37
CA GLY A 64 2.10 17.46 -1.96
C GLY A 64 1.07 16.77 -1.07
N GLY A 65 1.41 16.62 0.21
CA GLY A 65 0.48 16.17 1.24
C GLY A 65 0.89 16.64 2.63
N SER A 66 -0.07 16.63 3.55
CA SER A 66 0.11 17.14 4.91
C SER A 66 -0.63 16.27 5.91
N PHE A 67 0.03 15.95 7.03
CA PHE A 67 -0.60 15.24 8.15
C PHE A 67 -1.34 16.18 9.12
N ALA A 68 -1.62 17.43 8.74
CA ALA A 68 -2.39 18.38 9.55
C ALA A 68 -3.76 17.82 9.98
N ALA A 69 -4.46 17.10 9.10
CA ALA A 69 -5.75 16.47 9.41
C ALA A 69 -5.66 15.37 10.49
N TYR A 70 -4.45 14.91 10.80
CA TYR A 70 -4.15 13.87 11.79
C TYR A 70 -3.38 14.43 13.01
N GLY A 71 -3.30 15.75 13.14
CA GLY A 71 -2.68 16.41 14.30
C GLY A 71 -1.18 16.70 14.17
N ALA A 72 -0.56 16.47 13.00
CA ALA A 72 0.87 16.72 12.77
C ALA A 72 1.11 17.63 11.56
N PRO A 73 0.73 18.92 11.62
CA PRO A 73 0.86 19.86 10.50
C PRO A 73 2.30 20.12 10.05
N GLN A 74 3.28 19.83 10.91
CA GLN A 74 4.71 19.91 10.62
C GLN A 74 5.20 18.77 9.72
N VAL A 75 4.49 17.64 9.66
CA VAL A 75 4.87 16.51 8.81
C VAL A 75 4.20 16.66 7.46
N ARG A 76 5.02 16.89 6.43
CA ARG A 76 4.59 17.15 5.05
C ARG A 76 5.42 16.33 4.07
N VAL A 77 4.84 16.10 2.90
CA VAL A 77 5.54 15.50 1.76
C VAL A 77 5.39 16.42 0.56
N GLY A 78 6.51 16.78 -0.06
CA GLY A 78 6.54 17.71 -1.20
C GLY A 78 6.16 19.15 -0.82
N ASP A 79 6.37 20.06 -1.77
CA ASP A 79 6.13 21.50 -1.60
C ASP A 79 4.83 21.97 -2.27
N GLY A 80 4.14 21.08 -3.01
CA GLY A 80 2.89 21.37 -3.69
C GLY A 80 1.67 21.44 -2.78
N GLU A 81 0.51 21.69 -3.39
CA GLU A 81 -0.78 21.68 -2.69
C GLU A 81 -1.02 20.30 -2.03
N PRO A 82 -1.49 20.25 -0.76
CA PRO A 82 -1.66 19.00 -0.03
C PRO A 82 -2.92 18.24 -0.50
N VAL A 83 -2.82 17.60 -1.67
CA VAL A 83 -3.94 16.93 -2.36
C VAL A 83 -3.89 15.40 -2.29
N LEU A 84 -2.81 14.83 -1.73
CA LEU A 84 -2.66 13.38 -1.63
C LEU A 84 -3.61 12.77 -0.58
N PRO A 85 -4.39 11.72 -0.91
CA PRO A 85 -5.11 10.93 0.07
C PRO A 85 -4.14 10.19 1.00
N LEU A 86 -4.62 9.75 2.16
CA LEU A 86 -3.81 9.16 3.22
C LEU A 86 -2.87 8.04 2.75
N SER A 87 -3.38 7.10 1.95
CA SER A 87 -2.58 5.98 1.43
C SER A 87 -1.35 6.44 0.67
N LEU A 88 -1.52 7.40 -0.24
CA LEU A 88 -0.45 7.98 -1.04
C LEU A 88 0.45 8.91 -0.23
N LEU A 89 -0.12 9.64 0.73
CA LEU A 89 0.63 10.49 1.65
C LEU A 89 1.60 9.65 2.50
N VAL A 90 1.13 8.57 3.11
CA VAL A 90 1.98 7.66 3.89
C VAL A 90 3.00 6.96 3.00
N GLY A 91 2.60 6.48 1.81
CA GLY A 91 3.52 5.86 0.86
C GLY A 91 4.64 6.82 0.44
N ALA A 92 4.31 8.06 0.12
CA ALA A 92 5.30 9.07 -0.26
C ALA A 92 6.18 9.51 0.93
N TRP A 93 5.66 9.53 2.15
CA TRP A 93 6.43 9.76 3.38
C TRP A 93 7.42 8.63 3.67
N LEU A 94 7.02 7.37 3.50
CA LEU A 94 7.92 6.21 3.63
C LEU A 94 9.02 6.23 2.56
N VAL A 95 8.66 6.53 1.30
CA VAL A 95 9.63 6.65 0.20
C VAL A 95 10.68 7.71 0.50
N GLY A 96 10.27 8.87 1.03
CA GLY A 96 11.19 9.95 1.42
C GLY A 96 12.22 9.58 2.50
N GLN A 97 12.00 8.49 3.23
CA GLN A 97 12.91 7.97 4.26
C GLN A 97 13.72 6.74 3.81
N SER A 98 13.53 6.30 2.57
CA SER A 98 14.15 5.10 2.01
C SER A 98 15.25 5.44 1.01
N LYS A 99 15.97 4.42 0.53
CA LYS A 99 16.92 4.56 -0.60
C LYS A 99 16.24 4.96 -1.91
N ALA A 100 14.92 4.80 -2.02
CA ALA A 100 14.15 5.22 -3.19
C ALA A 100 13.78 6.72 -3.17
N ALA A 101 14.21 7.51 -2.18
CA ALA A 101 13.85 8.93 -2.05
C ALA A 101 14.22 9.78 -3.29
N GLY A 102 15.30 9.43 -3.99
CA GLY A 102 15.76 10.10 -5.21
C GLY A 102 15.13 9.61 -6.51
N VAL A 103 14.32 8.54 -6.48
CA VAL A 103 13.68 7.98 -7.67
C VAL A 103 12.49 8.85 -8.07
N ARG A 104 12.37 9.18 -9.36
CA ARG A 104 11.23 9.91 -9.89
C ARG A 104 9.95 9.12 -9.63
N ARG A 105 9.01 9.72 -8.90
CA ARG A 105 7.74 9.07 -8.53
C ARG A 105 6.52 9.74 -9.14
N THR A 106 5.52 8.94 -9.47
CA THR A 106 4.12 9.37 -9.66
C THR A 106 3.23 8.57 -8.70
N SER A 107 2.02 9.06 -8.46
CA SER A 107 1.08 8.38 -7.57
C SER A 107 -0.30 8.22 -8.22
N ILE A 108 -1.00 7.15 -7.86
CA ILE A 108 -2.33 6.82 -8.39
C ILE A 108 -3.23 6.43 -7.22
N SER A 109 -4.30 7.20 -6.99
CA SER A 109 -5.36 6.77 -6.10
C SER A 109 -6.34 5.91 -6.88
N VAL A 110 -6.77 4.80 -6.27
CA VAL A 110 -7.76 3.87 -6.81
C VAL A 110 -9.02 4.03 -5.97
N ALA A 111 -10.15 4.28 -6.62
CA ALA A 111 -11.44 4.27 -5.94
C ALA A 111 -11.83 2.82 -5.59
N ASP A 112 -13.00 2.65 -4.98
CA ASP A 112 -13.57 1.33 -4.72
C ASP A 112 -14.16 0.70 -6.00
N ASP A 113 -13.38 0.70 -7.08
CA ASP A 113 -13.78 0.28 -8.43
C ASP A 113 -13.95 -1.24 -8.54
N SER A 114 -14.46 -1.71 -9.68
CA SER A 114 -14.61 -3.14 -9.95
C SER A 114 -13.25 -3.86 -10.01
N PRO A 115 -13.19 -5.16 -9.69
CA PRO A 115 -11.98 -5.96 -9.85
C PRO A 115 -11.36 -5.86 -11.26
N GLU A 116 -12.20 -5.89 -12.30
CA GLU A 116 -11.75 -5.81 -13.70
C GLU A 116 -11.05 -4.47 -13.99
N THR A 117 -11.58 -3.38 -13.42
CA THR A 117 -11.03 -2.03 -13.56
C THR A 117 -9.69 -1.92 -12.84
N CYS A 118 -9.59 -2.44 -11.61
CA CYS A 118 -8.33 -2.48 -10.87
C CYS A 118 -7.26 -3.31 -11.60
N LEU A 119 -7.63 -4.50 -12.09
CA LEU A 119 -6.74 -5.35 -12.87
C LEU A 119 -6.29 -4.69 -14.18
N ALA A 120 -7.19 -3.95 -14.86
CA ALA A 120 -6.87 -3.21 -16.07
C ALA A 120 -5.86 -2.09 -15.80
N LEU A 121 -6.05 -1.33 -14.72
CA LEU A 121 -5.09 -0.31 -14.29
C LEU A 121 -3.72 -0.91 -14.00
N GLY A 122 -3.67 -2.09 -13.36
CA GLY A 122 -2.42 -2.81 -13.14
C GLY A 122 -1.69 -3.14 -14.44
N ARG A 123 -2.42 -3.66 -15.44
CA ARG A 123 -1.88 -3.92 -16.77
C ARG A 123 -1.37 -2.66 -17.45
N GLU A 124 -2.13 -1.56 -17.38
CA GLU A 124 -1.73 -0.25 -17.94
C GLU A 124 -0.42 0.27 -17.30
N ILE A 125 -0.26 0.15 -15.98
CA ILE A 125 1.00 0.49 -15.30
C ILE A 125 2.15 -0.39 -15.81
N ALA A 126 1.86 -1.65 -16.13
CA ALA A 126 2.82 -2.60 -16.68
C ALA A 126 2.96 -2.52 -18.22
N GLU A 127 2.51 -1.45 -18.87
CA GLU A 127 2.75 -1.21 -20.30
C GLU A 127 4.00 -0.34 -20.52
N GLY A 128 4.67 -0.53 -21.66
CA GLY A 128 5.86 0.25 -22.03
C GLY A 128 7.20 -0.43 -21.72
N ASN A 129 8.27 0.38 -21.74
CA ASN A 129 9.66 -0.08 -21.73
C ASN A 129 10.49 0.40 -20.52
N ASP A 130 10.01 1.40 -19.77
CA ASP A 130 10.75 1.95 -18.62
C ASP A 130 10.76 0.95 -17.46
N ARG A 131 11.83 0.82 -16.69
CA ARG A 131 11.83 -0.09 -15.54
C ARG A 131 11.09 0.58 -14.38
N ILE A 132 9.95 0.01 -14.00
CA ILE A 132 9.06 0.55 -12.96
C ILE A 132 9.24 -0.21 -11.65
N GLY A 133 9.40 0.54 -10.57
CA GLY A 133 9.18 0.08 -9.21
C GLY A 133 7.73 0.38 -8.83
N LEU A 134 7.03 -0.61 -8.28
CA LEU A 134 5.62 -0.45 -7.89
C LEU A 134 5.48 -0.54 -6.37
N LEU A 135 5.05 0.55 -5.72
CA LEU A 135 4.68 0.56 -4.31
C LEU A 135 3.16 0.54 -4.18
N VAL A 136 2.60 -0.49 -3.55
CA VAL A 136 1.17 -0.64 -3.33
C VAL A 136 0.84 -0.46 -1.84
N MET A 137 0.03 0.54 -1.55
CA MET A 137 -0.39 0.93 -0.20
C MET A 137 -1.76 0.32 0.10
N GLY A 138 -1.85 -0.48 1.17
CA GLY A 138 -3.10 -1.16 1.50
C GLY A 138 -3.09 -1.82 2.87
N ASP A 139 -4.20 -1.66 3.60
CA ASP A 139 -4.44 -2.30 4.89
C ASP A 139 -5.40 -3.48 4.73
N GLY A 140 -5.22 -4.50 5.56
CA GLY A 140 -6.17 -5.59 5.78
C GLY A 140 -7.42 -5.14 6.52
N SER A 141 -8.18 -6.10 7.05
CA SER A 141 -9.41 -5.80 7.76
C SER A 141 -9.16 -4.91 8.98
N ALA A 142 -9.95 -3.84 9.12
CA ALA A 142 -9.98 -3.00 10.32
C ALA A 142 -10.92 -3.54 11.41
N ARG A 143 -11.21 -4.85 11.38
CA ARG A 143 -12.19 -5.53 12.26
C ARG A 143 -11.63 -6.82 12.86
N ARG A 144 -10.32 -6.87 13.17
CA ARG A 144 -9.61 -8.10 13.60
C ARG A 144 -9.70 -8.42 15.10
N SER A 145 -10.16 -7.49 15.92
CA SER A 145 -10.30 -7.69 17.38
C SER A 145 -11.39 -6.80 17.96
N ASP A 146 -11.76 -7.02 19.23
CA ASP A 146 -12.67 -6.13 19.95
C ASP A 146 -12.06 -4.74 20.21
N HIS A 147 -10.74 -4.62 20.13
CA HIS A 147 -9.99 -3.37 20.20
C HIS A 147 -9.76 -2.71 18.83
N ALA A 148 -10.31 -3.30 17.76
CA ALA A 148 -10.19 -2.73 16.43
C ALA A 148 -11.01 -1.42 16.32
N PRO A 149 -10.66 -0.52 15.37
CA PRO A 149 -11.40 0.72 15.15
C PRO A 149 -12.89 0.49 14.88
N VAL A 150 -13.22 -0.70 14.33
CA VAL A 150 -14.58 -1.16 14.11
C VAL A 150 -14.75 -2.56 14.71
N HIS A 151 -15.92 -2.83 15.29
CA HIS A 151 -16.24 -4.09 15.99
C HIS A 151 -15.77 -5.34 15.23
N LEU A 152 -15.20 -6.30 15.97
CA LEU A 152 -14.73 -7.59 15.44
C LEU A 152 -15.73 -8.21 14.46
N HIS A 153 -15.21 -8.74 13.35
CA HIS A 153 -15.99 -9.50 12.39
C HIS A 153 -15.42 -10.92 12.26
N PRO A 154 -16.26 -11.98 12.30
CA PRO A 154 -15.77 -13.37 12.28
C PRO A 154 -15.01 -13.74 11.00
N ARG A 155 -15.22 -13.01 9.90
CA ARG A 155 -14.50 -13.21 8.63
C ARG A 155 -13.19 -12.42 8.51
N ALA A 156 -12.88 -11.53 9.45
CA ALA A 156 -11.70 -10.67 9.36
C ALA A 156 -10.40 -11.49 9.36
N GLU A 157 -10.31 -12.50 10.23
CA GLU A 157 -9.13 -13.36 10.34
C GLU A 157 -8.83 -14.12 9.06
N ILE A 158 -9.83 -14.80 8.53
CA ILE A 158 -9.63 -15.64 7.35
C ILE A 158 -9.36 -14.80 6.11
N PHE A 159 -9.96 -13.61 6.00
CA PHE A 159 -9.66 -12.66 4.93
C PHE A 159 -8.19 -12.23 4.98
N ASP A 160 -7.71 -11.77 6.13
CA ASP A 160 -6.34 -11.32 6.32
C ASP A 160 -5.32 -12.44 6.11
N ALA A 161 -5.61 -13.65 6.61
CA ALA A 161 -4.76 -14.82 6.39
C ALA A 161 -4.67 -15.20 4.90
N THR A 162 -5.79 -15.09 4.16
CA THR A 162 -5.84 -15.33 2.72
C THR A 162 -4.98 -14.32 1.96
N VAL A 163 -5.09 -13.03 2.29
CA VAL A 163 -4.25 -11.97 1.70
C VAL A 163 -2.78 -12.19 2.02
N ALA A 164 -2.44 -12.47 3.29
CA ALA A 164 -1.07 -12.69 3.71
C ALA A 164 -0.41 -13.86 2.95
N GLU A 165 -1.14 -14.96 2.75
CA GLU A 165 -0.64 -16.08 1.97
C GLU A 165 -0.49 -15.73 0.49
N ALA A 166 -1.47 -15.05 -0.10
CA ALA A 166 -1.38 -14.64 -1.50
C ALA A 166 -0.21 -13.68 -1.77
N LEU A 167 0.08 -12.75 -0.85
CA LEU A 167 1.24 -11.88 -0.95
C LEU A 167 2.56 -12.65 -0.81
N ARG A 168 2.61 -13.68 0.05
CA ARG A 168 3.79 -14.52 0.25
C ARG A 168 4.10 -15.39 -0.96
N SER A 169 3.09 -16.02 -1.55
CA SER A 169 3.26 -16.97 -2.66
C SER A 169 3.11 -16.34 -4.05
N VAL A 170 2.83 -15.03 -4.11
CA VAL A 170 2.50 -14.31 -5.36
C VAL A 170 1.27 -14.90 -6.04
N ASP A 171 0.27 -15.29 -5.26
CA ASP A 171 -1.00 -15.79 -5.78
C ASP A 171 -1.86 -14.64 -6.32
N LEU A 172 -1.58 -14.26 -7.57
CA LEU A 172 -2.26 -13.16 -8.26
C LEU A 172 -3.73 -13.49 -8.55
N ASP A 173 -4.11 -14.77 -8.58
CA ASP A 173 -5.51 -15.18 -8.77
C ASP A 173 -6.32 -14.92 -7.52
N VAL A 174 -5.79 -15.24 -6.34
CA VAL A 174 -6.41 -14.91 -5.05
C VAL A 174 -6.51 -13.39 -4.87
N LEU A 175 -5.45 -12.64 -5.15
CA LEU A 175 -5.49 -11.17 -5.06
C LEU A 175 -6.50 -10.56 -6.04
N ALA A 176 -6.59 -11.11 -7.26
CA ALA A 176 -7.57 -10.69 -8.26
C ALA A 176 -9.01 -10.97 -7.81
N ALA A 177 -9.24 -12.09 -7.13
CA ALA A 177 -10.56 -12.57 -6.74
C ALA A 177 -11.07 -12.04 -5.38
N LEU A 178 -10.36 -11.11 -4.73
CA LEU A 178 -10.83 -10.50 -3.49
C LEU A 178 -12.22 -9.86 -3.67
N ASP A 179 -13.17 -10.38 -2.91
CA ASP A 179 -14.58 -9.98 -2.95
C ASP A 179 -14.76 -8.50 -2.51
N PRO A 180 -15.28 -7.62 -3.38
CA PRO A 180 -15.52 -6.21 -3.06
C PRO A 180 -16.48 -5.99 -1.89
N ASP A 181 -17.56 -6.77 -1.81
CA ASP A 181 -18.59 -6.63 -0.79
C ASP A 181 -18.03 -7.04 0.57
N LEU A 182 -17.30 -8.16 0.62
CA LEU A 182 -16.64 -8.60 1.83
C LEU A 182 -15.57 -7.60 2.29
N ALA A 183 -14.72 -7.13 1.38
CA ALA A 183 -13.70 -6.13 1.71
C ALA A 183 -14.32 -4.84 2.25
N THR A 184 -15.46 -4.42 1.71
CA THR A 184 -16.24 -3.28 2.22
C THR A 184 -16.74 -3.54 3.64
N VAL A 185 -17.35 -4.70 3.90
CA VAL A 185 -17.83 -5.10 5.24
C VAL A 185 -16.69 -5.16 6.27
N LEU A 186 -15.50 -5.57 5.83
CA LEU A 186 -14.28 -5.69 6.64
C LEU A 186 -13.46 -4.40 6.73
N GLN A 187 -13.84 -3.37 5.96
CA GLN A 187 -13.09 -2.13 5.78
C GLN A 187 -11.63 -2.36 5.39
N ALA A 188 -11.40 -3.32 4.50
CA ALA A 188 -10.06 -3.67 4.01
C ALA A 188 -9.63 -2.71 2.89
N ALA A 189 -8.94 -1.64 3.28
CA ALA A 189 -8.53 -0.57 2.37
C ALA A 189 -7.56 -1.01 1.26
N GLY A 190 -6.91 -2.17 1.41
CA GLY A 190 -5.97 -2.73 0.43
C GLY A 190 -6.60 -3.45 -0.75
N ARG A 191 -7.90 -3.80 -0.71
CA ARG A 191 -8.54 -4.65 -1.75
C ARG A 191 -8.27 -4.16 -3.17
N ALA A 192 -8.69 -2.94 -3.50
CA ALA A 192 -8.55 -2.39 -4.86
C ALA A 192 -7.05 -2.22 -5.26
N PRO A 193 -6.17 -1.63 -4.43
CA PRO A 193 -4.74 -1.58 -4.72
C PRO A 193 -4.07 -2.95 -4.92
N TRP A 194 -4.45 -3.99 -4.17
CA TRP A 194 -3.91 -5.34 -4.38
C TRP A 194 -4.41 -6.00 -5.67
N GLN A 195 -5.60 -5.64 -6.16
CA GLN A 195 -6.06 -6.04 -7.50
C GLN A 195 -5.26 -5.32 -8.61
N VAL A 196 -4.85 -4.07 -8.38
CA VAL A 196 -3.90 -3.37 -9.27
C VAL A 196 -2.54 -4.08 -9.27
N LEU A 197 -2.02 -4.47 -8.10
CA LEU A 197 -0.81 -5.30 -8.00
C LEU A 197 -0.96 -6.59 -8.81
N ALA A 198 -2.07 -7.31 -8.64
CA ALA A 198 -2.35 -8.54 -9.37
C ALA A 198 -2.29 -8.34 -10.88
N GLY A 199 -2.89 -7.26 -11.39
CA GLY A 199 -2.86 -6.90 -12.81
C GLY A 199 -1.47 -6.56 -13.32
N ALA A 200 -0.69 -5.81 -12.53
CA ALA A 200 0.65 -5.36 -12.89
C ALA A 200 1.68 -6.50 -12.90
N LEU A 201 1.51 -7.48 -12.00
CA LEU A 201 2.48 -8.57 -11.87
C LEU A 201 2.22 -9.79 -12.78
N ARG A 202 1.10 -9.82 -13.53
CA ARG A 202 0.69 -11.00 -14.33
C ARG A 202 1.73 -11.52 -15.31
N ALA A 203 2.47 -10.62 -15.96
CA ALA A 203 3.47 -10.99 -16.96
C ALA A 203 4.89 -11.08 -16.35
N THR A 204 5.02 -11.03 -15.02
CA THR A 204 6.30 -11.04 -14.32
C THR A 204 6.76 -12.45 -13.98
N THR A 205 8.04 -12.55 -13.65
CA THR A 205 8.63 -13.71 -12.97
C THR A 205 9.11 -13.35 -11.58
N LEU A 206 8.58 -12.27 -10.99
CA LEU A 206 9.00 -11.82 -9.65
C LEU A 206 8.55 -12.82 -8.60
N THR A 207 9.38 -13.00 -7.59
CA THR A 207 9.10 -13.85 -6.43
C THR A 207 8.75 -12.99 -5.23
N GLY A 208 7.83 -13.47 -4.39
CA GLY A 208 7.29 -12.72 -3.25
C GLY A 208 7.93 -13.12 -1.93
N ASN A 209 8.03 -12.17 -1.01
CA ASN A 209 8.41 -12.40 0.36
C ASN A 209 7.58 -11.52 1.31
N LEU A 210 6.76 -12.13 2.17
CA LEU A 210 6.02 -11.41 3.21
C LEU A 210 6.89 -11.28 4.46
N THR A 211 7.41 -10.08 4.71
CA THR A 211 8.33 -9.79 5.82
C THR A 211 7.62 -9.32 7.09
N TYR A 212 6.36 -8.89 6.98
CA TYR A 212 5.54 -8.52 8.14
C TYR A 212 4.07 -8.88 7.89
N GLY A 213 3.41 -9.42 8.92
CA GLY A 213 1.98 -9.71 8.93
C GLY A 213 1.46 -9.76 10.36
N ALA A 214 0.74 -8.72 10.80
CA ALA A 214 0.17 -8.65 12.15
C ALA A 214 -0.99 -7.67 12.21
N ALA A 215 -1.75 -7.68 13.31
CA ALA A 215 -2.85 -6.74 13.55
C ALA A 215 -2.76 -6.06 14.93
N PRO A 216 -1.70 -5.27 15.20
CA PRO A 216 -1.42 -4.74 16.55
C PRO A 216 -2.52 -3.84 17.09
N TYR A 217 -3.25 -3.14 16.21
CA TYR A 217 -4.38 -2.28 16.56
C TYR A 217 -5.72 -2.84 16.05
N GLY A 218 -5.81 -4.15 15.85
CA GLY A 218 -7.00 -4.78 15.28
C GLY A 218 -7.22 -4.46 13.79
N VAL A 219 -6.19 -3.94 13.11
CA VAL A 219 -6.15 -3.72 11.66
C VAL A 219 -5.04 -4.57 11.05
N GLY A 220 -5.33 -5.36 10.02
CA GLY A 220 -4.32 -6.16 9.33
C GLY A 220 -3.26 -5.29 8.63
N TYR A 221 -1.99 -5.47 8.98
CA TYR A 221 -0.86 -4.79 8.35
C TYR A 221 0.07 -5.81 7.70
N PHE A 222 0.36 -5.61 6.42
CA PHE A 222 1.19 -6.50 5.62
C PHE A 222 2.32 -5.73 4.96
N VAL A 223 3.53 -6.29 5.02
CA VAL A 223 4.67 -5.81 4.24
C VAL A 223 5.21 -6.97 3.41
N ALA A 224 5.26 -6.77 2.10
CA ALA A 224 5.82 -7.72 1.16
C ALA A 224 6.75 -7.04 0.16
N SER A 225 7.75 -7.77 -0.33
CA SER A 225 8.57 -7.37 -1.47
C SER A 225 8.50 -8.40 -2.60
N PHE A 226 8.65 -7.93 -3.83
CA PHE A 226 8.64 -8.75 -5.04
C PHE A 226 9.88 -8.41 -5.88
N THR A 227 10.74 -9.39 -6.14
CA THR A 227 12.04 -9.25 -6.84
C THR A 227 12.29 -10.36 -7.84
#